data_AF-A0A914R2I2-F1
#
_entry.id   AF-A0A914R2I2-F1
#
_cell.length_a   1.000
_cell.length_b   1.000
_cell.length_c   1.000
_cell.angle_alpha   90.00
_cell.angle_beta   90.00
_cell.angle_gamma   90.00
#
_symmetry.space_group_name_H-M   'P 1'
#
loop_
_entity.id
_entity.type
_entity.pdbx_description
1 polymer ?
#
loop_
_entity_poly.entity_id
_entity_poly.type
_entity_poly.pdbx_seq_one_letter_code
_entity_poly.pdbx_strand_id
1 'polypeptide(L)'
;MGTETKSLKSYICKESTQQEEYRKKYPKYDGRGILVAIIDGIVADFSLKGMQKTTTGFRKIVDCFDFSSKRLINISTVKKVDSENTIFGLSGLKLKVCLY
;
A
#
# COMPACT_ATOMS: atom_id res chain seq x y z
N MET A 1 -2.81 2.26 -32.32
CA MET A 1 -3.94 1.74 -31.52
C MET A 1 -3.71 2.10 -30.07
N GLY A 2 -4.20 3.26 -29.63
CA GLY A 2 -4.12 3.67 -28.23
C GLY A 2 -5.20 2.94 -27.45
N THR A 3 -4.81 2.16 -26.45
CA THR A 3 -5.76 1.55 -25.51
C THR A 3 -6.42 2.68 -24.71
N GLU A 4 -7.67 3.00 -25.05
CA GLU A 4 -8.49 3.90 -24.25
C GLU A 4 -8.52 3.37 -22.81
N THR A 5 -7.98 4.18 -21.90
CA THR A 5 -8.07 3.88 -20.48
C THR A 5 -9.51 4.16 -20.10
N LYS A 6 -10.35 3.12 -20.12
CA LYS A 6 -11.76 3.21 -19.70
C LYS A 6 -11.77 3.81 -18.29
N SER A 7 -12.14 5.09 -18.20
CA SER A 7 -12.21 5.84 -16.95
C SER A 7 -13.06 5.02 -15.98
N LEU A 8 -12.47 4.57 -14.87
CA LEU A 8 -13.20 3.92 -13.79
C LEU A 8 -14.26 4.92 -13.31
N LYS A 9 -15.50 4.70 -13.75
CA LYS A 9 -16.64 5.50 -13.32
C LYS A 9 -16.78 5.27 -11.82
N SER A 10 -16.47 6.31 -11.05
CA SER A 10 -16.58 6.32 -9.59
C SER A 10 -18.01 5.96 -9.19
N TYR A 11 -18.19 4.96 -8.32
CA TYR A 11 -19.50 4.66 -7.71
C TYR A 11 -19.98 5.78 -6.77
N ILE A 12 -19.11 6.73 -6.43
CA ILE A 12 -19.44 7.92 -5.63
C ILE A 12 -19.88 9.05 -6.57
N CYS A 13 -21.08 9.60 -6.32
CA CYS A 13 -21.61 10.76 -7.03
C CYS A 13 -20.80 12.03 -6.68
N LYS A 14 -20.18 12.62 -7.69
CA LYS A 14 -19.38 13.86 -7.55
C LYS A 14 -20.18 15.13 -7.86
N GLU A 15 -21.27 14.98 -8.60
CA GLU A 15 -22.14 16.08 -9.05
C GLU A 15 -22.91 16.65 -7.86
N SER A 16 -23.54 15.79 -7.05
CA SER A 16 -24.30 16.23 -5.87
C SER A 16 -23.43 16.89 -4.80
N THR A 17 -22.13 16.59 -4.77
CA THR A 17 -21.15 17.21 -3.87
C THR A 17 -20.45 18.43 -4.47
N GLN A 18 -20.75 18.78 -5.73
CA GLN A 18 -20.13 19.88 -6.47
C GLN A 18 -18.59 19.83 -6.48
N GLN A 19 -18.02 18.63 -6.32
CA GLN A 19 -16.58 18.45 -6.14
C GLN A 19 -15.79 19.03 -7.32
N GLU A 20 -16.29 18.83 -8.54
CA GLU A 20 -15.62 19.30 -9.76
C GLU A 20 -15.64 20.82 -9.88
N GLU A 21 -16.75 21.47 -9.54
CA GLU A 21 -16.88 22.93 -9.57
C GLU A 21 -15.97 23.58 -8.53
N TYR A 22 -15.93 23.02 -7.32
CA TYR A 22 -15.03 23.48 -6.27
C TYR A 22 -13.56 23.42 -6.72
N ARG A 23 -13.16 22.31 -7.35
CA ARG A 23 -11.79 22.14 -7.85
C ARG A 23 -11.46 23.09 -9.01
N LYS A 24 -12.43 23.40 -9.89
CA LYS A 24 -12.26 24.40 -10.95
C LYS A 24 -12.04 25.80 -10.37
N LYS A 25 -12.80 26.15 -9.33
CA LYS A 25 -12.71 27.46 -8.65
C LYS A 25 -11.42 27.62 -7.86
N TYR A 26 -10.92 26.55 -7.22
CA TYR A 26 -9.72 26.56 -6.40
C TYR A 26 -8.70 25.50 -6.87
N PRO A 27 -7.99 25.73 -7.99
CA PRO A 27 -7.15 24.71 -8.62
C PRO A 27 -5.96 24.24 -7.79
N LYS A 28 -5.56 25.03 -6.78
CA LYS A 28 -4.47 24.68 -5.85
C LYS A 28 -4.95 23.85 -4.65
N TYR A 29 -6.26 23.66 -4.47
CA TYR A 29 -6.81 22.97 -3.30
C TYR A 29 -7.02 21.49 -3.65
N ASP A 30 -5.92 20.82 -4.03
CA ASP A 30 -5.89 19.43 -4.50
C ASP A 30 -5.39 18.44 -3.44
N GLY A 31 -5.21 18.89 -2.20
CA GLY A 31 -4.76 18.09 -1.05
C GLY A 31 -3.24 18.01 -0.87
N ARG A 32 -2.44 18.71 -1.68
CA ARG A 32 -0.99 18.81 -1.44
C ARG A 32 -0.70 19.42 -0.06
N GLY A 33 0.26 18.84 0.65
CA GLY A 33 0.64 19.28 2.00
C GLY A 33 -0.30 18.78 3.11
N ILE A 34 -1.33 18.00 2.77
CA ILE A 34 -2.26 17.41 3.74
C ILE A 34 -1.94 15.92 3.92
N LEU A 35 -1.82 15.48 5.18
CA LEU A 35 -1.75 14.07 5.55
C LEU A 35 -3.15 13.59 5.96
N VAL A 36 -3.60 12.48 5.36
CA VAL A 36 -4.87 11.85 5.70
C VAL A 36 -4.59 10.47 6.27
N ALA A 37 -5.04 10.21 7.50
CA ALA A 37 -5.04 8.88 8.09
C ALA A 37 -6.37 8.19 7.76
N ILE A 38 -6.30 6.94 7.30
CA ILE A 38 -7.47 6.09 7.05
C ILE A 38 -7.41 4.94 8.04
N ILE A 39 -8.43 4.85 8.90
CA ILE A 39 -8.60 3.73 9.83
C ILE A 39 -9.83 2.98 9.36
N ASP A 40 -9.59 1.84 8.71
CA ASP A 40 -10.62 0.99 8.14
C ASP A 40 -10.28 -0.47 8.45
N GLY A 41 -11.28 -1.35 8.46
CA GLY A 41 -11.14 -2.76 8.80
C GLY A 41 -10.53 -3.62 7.70
N ILE A 42 -10.30 -3.08 6.50
CA ILE A 42 -9.73 -3.80 5.36
C ILE A 42 -8.44 -3.13 4.86
N VAL A 43 -7.47 -3.95 4.47
CA VAL A 43 -6.22 -3.47 3.88
C VAL A 43 -6.49 -3.00 2.45
N ALA A 44 -6.10 -1.76 2.15
CA ALA A 44 -6.19 -1.19 0.82
C ALA A 44 -5.17 -1.83 -0.14
N ASP A 45 -5.58 -2.06 -1.39
CA ASP A 45 -4.66 -2.51 -2.44
C ASP A 45 -3.77 -1.33 -2.91
N PHE A 46 -2.53 -1.31 -2.42
CA PHE A 46 -1.56 -0.30 -2.79
C PHE A 46 -0.98 -0.47 -4.19
N SER A 47 -1.24 -1.57 -4.90
CA SER A 47 -0.78 -1.77 -6.28
C SER A 47 -1.57 -0.95 -7.31
N LEU A 48 -2.74 -0.43 -6.91
CA LEU A 48 -3.58 0.39 -7.77
C LEU A 48 -2.84 1.65 -8.24
N LYS A 49 -2.97 1.98 -9.54
CA LYS A 49 -2.30 3.14 -10.16
C LYS A 49 -2.56 4.45 -9.40
N GLY A 50 -3.79 4.65 -8.91
CA GLY A 50 -4.18 5.85 -8.15
C GLY A 50 -3.61 5.96 -6.73
N MET A 51 -2.97 4.89 -6.23
CA MET A 51 -2.34 4.83 -4.91
C MET A 51 -0.81 4.91 -4.94
N GLN A 52 -0.20 4.98 -6.13
CA GLN A 52 1.27 4.99 -6.28
C GLN A 52 1.87 6.35 -5.92
N LYS A 53 1.47 7.39 -6.65
CA LYS A 53 2.12 8.71 -6.63
C LYS A 53 1.11 9.83 -6.49
N THR A 54 1.54 10.93 -5.87
CA THR A 54 0.81 12.20 -5.84
C THR A 54 0.90 12.91 -7.19
N THR A 55 0.13 14.00 -7.36
CA THR A 55 0.20 14.86 -8.56
C THR A 55 1.54 15.58 -8.71
N THR A 56 2.41 15.55 -7.69
CA THR A 56 3.78 16.08 -7.71
C THR A 56 4.85 14.99 -7.85
N GLY A 57 4.46 13.73 -8.01
CA GLY A 57 5.38 12.61 -8.27
C GLY A 57 5.93 11.90 -7.03
N PHE A 58 5.64 12.37 -5.82
CA PHE A 58 6.04 11.71 -4.58
C PHE A 58 5.19 10.47 -4.29
N ARG A 59 5.71 9.53 -3.49
CA ARG A 59 4.96 8.36 -3.02
C ARG A 59 3.72 8.82 -2.24
N LYS A 60 2.55 8.26 -2.56
CA LYS A 60 1.28 8.69 -1.95
C LYS A 60 1.01 8.07 -0.58
N ILE A 61 1.38 6.80 -0.39
CA ILE A 61 1.23 6.09 0.89
C ILE A 61 2.49 6.31 1.72
N VAL A 62 2.35 7.03 2.83
CA VAL A 62 3.44 7.27 3.77
C VAL A 62 3.71 6.00 4.59
N ASP A 63 2.66 5.44 5.18
CA ASP A 63 2.75 4.25 6.02
C ASP A 63 1.45 3.43 6.00
N CYS A 64 1.52 2.17 6.43
CA CYS A 64 0.37 1.29 6.61
C CYS A 64 0.61 0.33 7.77
N PHE A 65 -0.28 0.37 8.75
CA PHE A 65 -0.27 -0.52 9.90
C PHE A 65 -1.46 -1.46 9.86
N ASP A 66 -1.19 -2.75 10.01
CA ASP A 66 -2.20 -3.74 10.29
C ASP A 66 -2.36 -3.89 11.80
N PHE A 67 -3.48 -3.38 12.33
CA PHE A 67 -3.80 -3.48 13.76
C PHE A 67 -4.41 -4.84 14.14
N SER A 68 -4.58 -5.76 13.19
CA SER A 68 -5.09 -7.09 13.50
C SER A 68 -4.01 -7.94 14.18
N SER A 69 -4.34 -8.53 15.32
CA SER A 69 -3.45 -9.47 16.03
C SER A 69 -3.20 -10.77 15.25
N LYS A 70 -3.97 -11.04 14.20
CA LYS A 70 -3.91 -12.27 13.39
C LYS A 70 -2.64 -12.40 12.56
N ARG A 71 -1.92 -11.31 12.31
CA ARG A 71 -0.73 -11.31 11.45
C ARG A 71 0.59 -11.19 12.23
N LEU A 72 0.55 -11.28 13.56
CA LEU A 72 1.75 -11.27 14.38
C LEU A 72 2.51 -12.59 14.21
N ILE A 73 3.77 -12.52 13.75
CA ILE A 73 4.66 -13.66 13.65
C ILE A 73 5.69 -13.56 14.77
N ASN A 74 5.80 -14.62 15.58
CA ASN A 74 6.84 -14.69 16.59
C ASN A 74 8.20 -14.97 15.91
N ILE A 75 9.10 -13.98 16.00
CA ILE A 75 10.47 -14.05 15.46
C ILE A 75 11.54 -14.13 16.56
N SER A 76 11.17 -14.51 17.79
CA SER A 76 12.10 -14.58 18.92
C SER A 76 13.08 -15.75 18.83
N THR A 77 12.81 -16.74 17.98
CA THR A 77 13.67 -17.92 17.84
C THR A 77 14.90 -17.58 17.01
N VAL A 78 16.07 -17.61 17.65
CA VAL A 78 17.36 -17.44 16.97
C VAL A 78 17.95 -18.81 16.69
N LYS A 79 18.29 -19.08 15.43
CA LYS A 79 19.04 -20.27 15.00
C LYS A 79 20.33 -19.85 14.30
N LYS A 80 21.42 -20.54 14.62
CA LYS A 80 22.66 -20.44 13.87
C LYS A 80 22.55 -21.33 12.62
N VAL A 81 23.05 -20.85 11.50
CA VAL A 81 23.23 -21.68 10.29
C VAL A 81 24.28 -22.76 10.55
N ASP A 82 24.13 -23.91 9.90
CA ASP A 82 25.15 -24.96 9.92
C ASP A 82 26.35 -24.64 9.00
N SER A 83 27.29 -25.59 8.90
CA SER A 83 28.48 -25.48 8.04
C SER A 83 28.17 -25.40 6.54
N GLU A 84 26.95 -25.75 6.12
CA GLU A 84 26.49 -25.70 4.74
C GLU A 84 25.61 -24.46 4.45
N ASN A 85 25.55 -23.51 5.39
CA ASN A 85 24.65 -22.35 5.36
C ASN A 85 23.16 -22.72 5.27
N THR A 86 22.73 -23.71 6.06
CA THR A 86 21.33 -24.13 6.09
C THR A 86 20.72 -24.13 7.49
N ILE A 87 19.38 -24.10 7.53
CA ILE A 87 18.56 -24.23 8.75
C ILE A 87 17.32 -25.08 8.47
N PHE A 88 16.75 -25.70 9.51
CA PHE A 88 15.43 -26.34 9.41
C PHE A 88 14.33 -25.37 9.83
N GLY A 89 13.37 -25.14 8.91
CA GLY A 89 12.17 -24.36 9.17
C GLY A 89 11.15 -25.09 10.04
N LEU A 90 10.07 -24.40 10.43
CA LEU A 90 8.97 -24.99 11.22
C LEU A 90 8.27 -26.16 10.49
N SER A 91 8.32 -26.17 9.15
CA SER A 91 7.83 -27.27 8.33
C SER A 91 8.74 -28.50 8.31
N GLY A 92 9.92 -28.43 8.93
CA GLY A 92 10.96 -29.46 8.82
C GLY A 92 11.73 -29.43 7.49
N LEU A 93 11.45 -28.49 6.60
CA LEU A 93 12.21 -28.32 5.35
C LEU A 93 13.57 -27.68 5.63
N LYS A 94 14.61 -28.19 4.96
CA LYS A 94 15.96 -27.61 4.95
C LYS A 94 15.96 -26.36 4.06
N LEU A 95 16.24 -25.21 4.66
CA LEU A 95 16.29 -23.91 4.01
C LEU A 95 17.75 -23.49 3.85
N LYS A 96 18.15 -23.11 2.63
CA LYS A 96 19.48 -22.54 2.36
C LYS A 96 19.45 -21.04 2.60
N VAL A 97 20.32 -20.55 3.48
CA VAL A 97 20.49 -19.14 3.78
C VAL A 97 21.60 -18.59 2.90
N CYS A 98 21.24 -17.79 1.90
CA CYS A 98 22.22 -17.05 1.11
C CYS A 98 22.54 -15.75 1.85
N LEU A 99 23.78 -15.61 2.31
CA LEU A 99 24.30 -14.34 2.79
C LEU A 99 24.79 -13.54 1.57
N TYR A 100 24.37 -12.28 1.47
CA TYR A 100 24.82 -11.31 0.46
C TYR A 100 26.01 -10.52 0.99
#